data_AF-A0AAX1VST3-F1
#
_entry.id   AF-A0AAX1VST3-F1
#
_cell.length_a   1.000
_cell.length_b   1.000
_cell.length_c   1.000
_cell.angle_alpha   90.00
_cell.angle_beta   90.00
_cell.angle_gamma   90.00
#
_symmetry.space_group_name_H-M   'P 1'
#
loop_
_entity.id
_entity.type
_entity.pdbx_description
1 polymer ?
#
loop_
_entity_poly.entity_id
_entity_poly.type
_entity_poly.pdbx_seq_one_letter_code
_entity_poly.pdbx_strand_id
1 'polypeptide(L)'
;MMARGSSMEVTMREQEVLGLLLQGCTNKEIARQLRISDYTVRDHVSSLLRKSRVKTRVELMARCVSILLPGKSNRPPTSVGLRNESAHT
;
A
#
# COMPACT_ATOMS: atom_id res chain seq x y z
N MET A 1 13.40 -23.46 12.66
CA MET A 1 14.06 -22.19 12.30
C MET A 1 13.07 -21.34 11.52
N MET A 2 12.77 -20.12 12.02
CA MET A 2 12.05 -19.01 11.37
C MET A 2 10.52 -19.10 11.18
N ALA A 3 9.76 -18.83 12.26
CA ALA A 3 8.42 -18.26 12.15
C ALA A 3 8.56 -16.77 11.79
N ARG A 4 8.38 -16.40 10.52
CA ARG A 4 8.41 -15.00 10.06
C ARG A 4 7.03 -14.61 9.54
N GLY A 5 6.39 -13.71 10.27
CA GLY A 5 5.40 -12.76 9.74
C GLY A 5 4.01 -13.33 9.48
N SER A 6 3.11 -13.12 10.46
CA SER A 6 1.66 -12.90 10.28
C SER A 6 1.10 -13.24 8.91
N SER A 7 0.40 -14.38 8.83
CA SER A 7 -0.42 -14.81 7.69
C SER A 7 -1.48 -13.76 7.37
N MET A 8 -1.11 -12.72 6.63
CA MET A 8 -2.08 -11.86 5.98
C MET A 8 -2.79 -12.75 4.96
N GLU A 9 -4.11 -12.91 5.09
CA GLU A 9 -4.94 -13.63 4.11
C GLU A 9 -5.08 -12.79 2.82
N VAL A 10 -3.94 -12.52 2.18
CA VAL A 10 -3.88 -11.95 0.85
C VAL A 10 -3.99 -13.10 -0.14
N THR A 11 -4.88 -12.93 -1.11
CA THR A 11 -4.99 -13.83 -2.26
C THR A 11 -3.73 -13.75 -3.10
N MET A 12 -3.46 -14.77 -3.92
CA MET A 12 -2.30 -14.75 -4.83
C MET A 12 -2.25 -13.47 -5.67
N ARG A 13 -3.40 -13.00 -6.18
CA ARG A 13 -3.51 -11.76 -6.95
C ARG A 13 -3.16 -10.52 -6.13
N GLU A 14 -3.64 -10.45 -4.90
CA GLU A 14 -3.28 -9.35 -3.99
C GLU A 14 -1.80 -9.37 -3.63
N GLN A 15 -1.19 -10.56 -3.52
CA GLN A 15 0.25 -10.71 -3.27
C GLN A 15 1.09 -10.27 -4.47
N GLU A 16 0.66 -10.59 -5.70
CA GLU A 16 1.28 -10.08 -6.93
C GLU A 16 1.22 -8.55 -6.99
N VAL A 17 0.04 -7.96 -6.76
CA VAL A 17 -0.14 -6.50 -6.69
C VAL A 17 0.73 -5.88 -5.61
N LEU A 18 0.80 -6.49 -4.43
CA LEU A 18 1.63 -6.03 -3.32
C LEU A 18 3.13 -6.06 -3.66
N GLY A 19 3.60 -7.12 -4.31
CA GLY A 19 5.00 -7.23 -4.74
C GLY A 19 5.40 -6.08 -5.68
N LEU A 20 4.57 -5.79 -6.68
CA LEU A 20 4.81 -4.70 -7.62
C LEU A 20 4.68 -3.32 -6.96
N LEU A 21 3.77 -3.16 -5.99
CA LEU A 21 3.68 -1.94 -5.18
C LEU A 21 4.96 -1.69 -4.39
N LEU A 22 5.55 -2.73 -3.79
CA LEU A 22 6.80 -2.62 -3.03
C LEU A 22 8.00 -2.27 -3.91
N GLN A 23 7.96 -2.64 -5.18
CA GLN A 23 8.94 -2.20 -6.19
C GLN A 23 8.79 -0.73 -6.59
N GLY A 24 7.74 -0.05 -6.12
CA GLY A 24 7.46 1.35 -6.47
C GLY A 24 6.69 1.52 -7.77
N CYS A 25 6.12 0.44 -8.35
CA CYS A 25 5.32 0.55 -9.56
C CYS A 25 4.04 1.37 -9.31
N THR A 26 3.63 2.10 -10.35
CA THR A 26 2.36 2.82 -10.42
C THR A 26 1.21 1.86 -10.73
N ASN A 27 -0.04 2.23 -10.41
CA ASN A 27 -1.20 1.40 -10.71
C ASN A 27 -1.31 1.06 -12.21
N LYS A 28 -0.89 1.97 -13.09
CA LYS A 28 -0.87 1.75 -14.55
C LYS A 28 0.18 0.71 -14.96
N GLU A 29 1.35 0.74 -14.33
CA GLU A 29 2.39 -0.27 -14.59
C GLU A 29 1.99 -1.63 -14.04
N ILE A 30 1.40 -1.68 -12.86
CA ILE A 30 0.85 -2.91 -12.27
C ILE A 30 -0.24 -3.49 -13.18
N ALA A 31 -1.15 -2.65 -13.65
CA ALA A 31 -2.20 -3.03 -14.60
C ALA A 31 -1.62 -3.66 -15.87
N ARG A 32 -0.58 -3.02 -16.44
CA ARG A 32 0.13 -3.52 -17.62
C ARG A 32 0.84 -4.85 -17.37
N GLN A 33 1.48 -5.01 -16.21
CA GLN A 33 2.21 -6.23 -15.85
C GLN A 33 1.28 -7.41 -15.58
N LEU A 34 0.18 -7.18 -14.86
CA LEU A 34 -0.81 -8.20 -14.52
C LEU A 34 -1.88 -8.40 -15.59
N ARG A 35 -1.84 -7.60 -16.68
CA ARG A 35 -2.83 -7.59 -17.78
C ARG A 35 -4.26 -7.40 -17.27
N ILE A 36 -4.44 -6.50 -16.31
CA ILE A 36 -5.75 -6.10 -15.75
C ILE A 36 -5.94 -4.59 -15.92
N SER A 37 -7.17 -4.10 -15.69
CA SER A 37 -7.43 -2.65 -15.73
C SER A 37 -6.91 -1.93 -14.48
N ASP A 38 -6.57 -0.66 -14.62
CA ASP A 38 -6.14 0.20 -13.51
C ASP A 38 -7.22 0.32 -12.43
N TYR A 39 -8.50 0.26 -12.82
CA TYR A 39 -9.62 0.16 -11.92
C TYR A 39 -9.54 -1.12 -11.04
N THR A 40 -9.28 -2.28 -11.65
CA THR A 40 -9.12 -3.54 -10.91
C THR A 40 -7.90 -3.52 -9.99
N VAL A 41 -6.79 -2.88 -10.40
CA VAL A 41 -5.65 -2.65 -9.50
C VAL A 41 -6.05 -1.81 -8.29
N ARG A 42 -6.82 -0.74 -8.48
CA ARG A 42 -7.32 0.09 -7.37
C ARG A 42 -8.20 -0.69 -6.41
N ASP A 43 -9.04 -1.60 -6.93
CA ASP A 43 -9.86 -2.46 -6.10
C ASP A 43 -9.02 -3.45 -5.27
N HIS A 44 -8.02 -4.08 -5.91
CA HIS A 44 -7.04 -4.93 -5.20
C HIS A 44 -6.27 -4.15 -4.14
N VAL A 45 -5.81 -2.93 -4.43
CA VAL A 45 -5.15 -2.05 -3.45
C VAL A 45 -6.11 -1.74 -2.30
N SER A 46 -7.37 -1.41 -2.58
CA SER A 46 -8.37 -1.09 -1.55
C SER A 46 -8.65 -2.28 -0.64
N SER A 47 -8.71 -3.49 -1.21
CA SER A 47 -8.84 -4.74 -0.46
C SER A 47 -7.59 -5.05 0.36
N LEU A 48 -6.39 -4.84 -0.18
CA LEU A 48 -5.12 -4.94 0.55
C LEU A 48 -5.04 -3.99 1.74
N LEU A 49 -5.45 -2.73 1.57
CA LEU A 49 -5.49 -1.72 2.63
C LEU A 49 -6.45 -2.15 3.76
N ARG A 50 -7.66 -2.61 3.39
CA ARG A 50 -8.67 -3.11 4.32
C ARG A 50 -8.18 -4.32 5.11
N LYS A 51 -7.58 -5.30 4.42
CA LYS A 51 -7.01 -6.52 5.04
C LYS A 51 -5.83 -6.21 5.95
N SER A 52 -5.01 -5.24 5.58
CA SER A 52 -3.82 -4.83 6.34
C SER A 52 -4.12 -3.85 7.47
N ARG A 53 -5.38 -3.38 7.58
CA ARG A 53 -5.86 -2.37 8.53
C ARG A 53 -5.08 -1.05 8.46
N VAL A 54 -4.66 -0.66 7.27
CA VAL A 54 -3.90 0.57 7.00
C VAL A 54 -4.73 1.49 6.12
N LYS A 55 -4.52 2.80 6.24
CA LYS A 55 -5.33 3.79 5.50
C LYS A 55 -4.67 4.24 4.22
N THR A 56 -3.35 4.11 4.11
CA THR A 56 -2.60 4.64 2.96
C THR A 56 -1.70 3.58 2.34
N ARG A 57 -1.48 3.71 1.02
CA ARG A 57 -0.52 2.86 0.28
C ARG A 57 0.89 2.92 0.86
N VAL A 58 1.30 4.09 1.38
CA VAL A 58 2.61 4.28 2.00
C VAL A 58 2.70 3.52 3.32
N GLU A 59 1.64 3.54 4.13
CA GLU A 59 1.55 2.76 5.36
C GLU A 59 1.55 1.25 5.08
N LEU A 60 0.86 0.80 4.03
CA LEU A 60 0.92 -0.59 3.56
C LEU A 60 2.35 -1.00 3.20
N MET A 61 3.03 -0.19 2.37
CA MET A 61 4.42 -0.43 1.99
C MET A 61 5.35 -0.42 3.21
N ALA A 62 5.18 0.55 4.11
CA ALA A 62 5.96 0.67 5.33
C ALA A 62 5.76 -0.51 6.27
N ARG A 63 4.54 -1.04 6.41
CA ARG A 63 4.28 -2.26 7.19
C ARG A 63 4.98 -3.48 6.59
N CYS A 64 4.93 -3.65 5.28
CA CYS A 64 5.63 -4.75 4.60
C CYS A 64 7.15 -4.61 4.71
N VAL A 65 7.69 -3.39 4.57
CA VAL A 65 9.12 -3.12 4.71
C VAL A 65 9.58 -3.25 6.17
N SER A 66 8.75 -2.88 7.15
CA SER A 66 9.05 -3.04 8.58
C SER A 66 9.25 -4.50 8.98
N ILE A 67 8.53 -5.43 8.34
CA ILE A 67 8.77 -6.88 8.49
C ILE A 67 10.17 -7.27 7.96
N LEU A 68 10.64 -6.56 6.93
CA LEU A 68 11.93 -6.84 6.28
C LEU A 68 13.11 -6.14 6.98
N LEU A 69 12.90 -4.99 7.63
CA LEU A 69 13.94 -4.18 8.27
C LEU A 69 13.49 -3.71 9.67
N PRO A 70 13.82 -4.46 10.74
CA PRO A 70 13.56 -4.03 12.11
C PRO A 70 14.56 -2.93 12.49
N GLY A 71 14.25 -1.65 12.25
CA GLY A 71 15.17 -0.59 12.68
C GLY A 71 14.98 0.85 12.22
N LYS A 72 13.84 1.27 11.65
CA LYS A 72 13.63 2.71 11.37
C LYS A 72 12.24 3.16 11.81
N SER A 73 12.21 4.05 12.81
CA SER A 73 11.02 4.81 13.20
C SER A 73 10.52 5.59 11.99
N ASN A 74 9.41 5.19 11.38
CA ASN A 74 8.79 5.99 10.33
C ASN A 74 7.47 6.54 10.86
N ARG A 75 7.47 7.81 11.30
CA ARG A 75 6.23 8.55 11.52
C ARG A 75 5.49 8.59 10.17
N PRO A 76 4.19 8.28 10.13
CA PRO A 76 3.43 8.47 8.90
C PRO A 76 3.46 9.96 8.52
N PRO A 77 3.63 10.33 7.24
CA PRO A 77 3.34 11.69 6.81
C PRO A 77 1.83 11.90 6.90
N THR A 78 1.34 12.34 8.07
CA THR A 78 0.08 13.07 8.15
C THR A 78 0.30 14.42 7.48
N SER A 79 0.05 14.46 6.19
CA SER A 79 -0.12 15.69 5.42
C SER A 79 -1.40 15.57 4.60
N VAL A 80 -2.53 15.39 5.30
CA VAL A 80 -3.79 15.98 4.83
C VAL A 80 -3.72 17.45 5.22
N GLY A 81 -3.00 18.22 4.40
CA GLY A 81 -3.17 19.67 4.32
C GLY A 81 -4.34 19.92 3.40
N LEU A 82 -5.56 19.72 3.89
CA LEU A 82 -6.75 20.30 3.28
C LEU A 82 -6.55 21.82 3.32
N ARG A 83 -6.19 22.38 2.16
CA ARG A 83 -6.23 23.81 1.91
C ARG A 83 -7.70 24.24 2.00
N ASN A 84 -8.13 24.72 3.16
CA ASN A 84 -9.30 25.57 3.26
C ASN A 84 -8.93 26.80 4.09
N GLU A 85 -8.39 27.79 3.40
CA GLU A 85 -8.43 29.16 3.88
C GLU A 85 -9.29 29.91 2.88
N SER A 86 -10.57 30.00 3.23
CA SER A 86 -11.49 31.01 2.72
C SER A 86 -10.92 32.37 3.11
N ALA A 87 -10.36 33.11 2.16
CA ALA A 87 -10.01 34.51 2.36
C ALA A 87 -11.20 35.37 1.92
N HIS A 88 -11.90 35.84 2.93
CA HIS A 88 -12.83 36.96 2.90
C HIS A 88 -12.06 38.23 2.50
N THR A 89 -12.51 38.94 1.47
CA THR A 89 -12.38 40.41 1.37
C THR A 89 -13.55 40.92 0.54
#